data_AF-D7KAY3-F1
#
_entry.id   AF-D7KAY3-F1
#
_cell.length_a   1.000
_cell.length_b   1.000
_cell.length_c   1.000
_cell.angle_alpha   90.00
_cell.angle_beta   90.00
_cell.angle_gamma   90.00
#
_symmetry.space_group_name_H-M   'P 1'
#
loop_
_entity.id
_entity.type
_entity.pdbx_description
1 polymer ?
#
loop_
_entity_poly.entity_id
_entity_poly.type
_entity_poly.pdbx_seq_one_letter_code
_entity_poly.pdbx_strand_id
1 'polypeptide(L)'
;MVNRNQLGRNPRFAFLAIADPWPKVSGFAKVYLSTGEVKKYLYGGEKYGGEPFFLPGSSGNDEENEDEGYIFCHVYDKETKMLEL
;
A
#
# COMPACT_ATOMS: atom_id res chain seq x y z
N MET A 1 2.03 -6.25 1.80
CA MET A 1 2.53 -6.67 0.49
C MET A 1 3.93 -6.12 0.23
N VAL A 2 4.76 -6.80 -0.56
CA VAL A 2 6.08 -6.33 -1.04
C VAL A 2 6.09 -6.39 -2.58
N ASN A 3 7.11 -5.85 -3.23
CA ASN A 3 7.26 -6.02 -4.69
C ASN A 3 7.36 -7.52 -5.02
N ARG A 4 6.45 -8.01 -5.88
CA ARG A 4 6.39 -9.42 -6.29
C ARG A 4 7.67 -9.92 -6.97
N ASN A 5 8.40 -9.03 -7.64
CA ASN A 5 9.67 -9.34 -8.29
C ASN A 5 10.81 -9.58 -7.28
N GLN A 6 10.62 -9.21 -6.01
CA GLN A 6 11.57 -9.41 -4.91
C GLN A 6 11.15 -10.51 -3.91
N LEU A 7 10.15 -11.34 -4.26
CA LEU A 7 9.76 -12.46 -3.40
C LEU A 7 10.89 -13.46 -3.23
N GLY A 8 11.10 -13.91 -1.98
CA GLY A 8 12.20 -14.81 -1.63
C GLY A 8 13.58 -14.14 -1.58
N ARG A 9 13.66 -12.82 -1.79
CA ARG A 9 14.87 -12.01 -1.65
C ARG A 9 14.74 -11.07 -0.43
N ASN A 10 15.51 -10.00 -0.39
CA ASN A 10 15.51 -9.00 0.67
C ASN A 10 14.85 -7.69 0.20
N PRO A 11 13.51 -7.58 0.16
CA PRO A 11 12.84 -6.35 -0.26
C PRO A 11 13.16 -5.21 0.70
N ARG A 12 13.36 -4.00 0.16
CA ARG A 12 13.58 -2.77 0.91
C ARG A 12 12.26 -2.15 1.37
N PHE A 13 11.17 -2.37 0.63
CA PHE A 13 9.89 -1.72 0.90
C PHE A 13 8.75 -2.72 1.13
N ALA A 14 7.87 -2.37 2.07
CA ALA A 14 6.58 -3.01 2.25
C ALA A 14 5.45 -2.00 2.17
N PHE A 15 4.31 -2.44 1.64
CA PHE A 15 3.05 -1.72 1.58
C PHE A 15 2.03 -2.42 2.47
N LEU A 16 1.60 -1.78 3.54
CA LEU A 16 0.79 -2.41 4.60
C LEU A 16 -0.49 -1.63 4.84
N ALA A 17 -1.60 -2.33 5.08
CA ALA A 17 -2.86 -1.71 5.47
C ALA A 17 -2.73 -1.03 6.85
N ILE A 18 -3.32 0.15 7.00
CA ILE A 18 -3.47 0.84 8.28
C ILE A 18 -4.86 0.52 8.82
N ALA A 19 -4.93 -0.39 9.79
CA ALA A 19 -6.17 -0.81 10.42
C ALA A 19 -6.51 0.06 11.65
N ASP A 20 -6.86 1.33 11.41
CA ASP A 20 -7.21 2.30 12.46
C ASP A 20 -8.39 3.18 12.01
N PRO A 21 -9.60 3.03 12.60
CA PRO A 21 -9.92 2.19 13.75
C PRO A 21 -10.08 0.72 13.37
N TRP A 22 -9.54 -0.19 14.19
CA TRP A 22 -9.72 -1.65 14.00
C TRP A 22 -11.21 -2.05 14.01
N PRO A 23 -11.68 -2.93 13.10
CA PRO A 23 -10.95 -3.64 12.04
C PRO A 23 -10.97 -2.92 10.67
N LYS A 24 -11.37 -1.65 10.61
CA LYS A 24 -11.48 -0.91 9.35
C LYS A 24 -10.11 -0.44 8.88
N VAL A 25 -9.84 -0.58 7.59
CA VAL A 25 -8.60 -0.07 6.97
C VAL A 25 -8.82 1.36 6.49
N SER A 26 -8.19 2.34 7.14
CA SER A 26 -8.33 3.78 6.83
C SER A 26 -7.29 4.31 5.85
N GLY A 27 -6.37 3.45 5.42
CA GLY A 27 -5.32 3.80 4.48
C GLY A 27 -4.30 2.69 4.35
N PHE A 28 -3.17 3.01 3.73
CA PHE A 28 -2.01 2.14 3.69
C PHE A 28 -0.72 2.92 3.97
N ALA A 29 0.34 2.19 4.27
CA ALA A 29 1.65 2.71 4.59
C ALA A 29 2.68 2.10 3.64
N LYS A 30 3.56 2.95 3.10
CA LYS A 30 4.85 2.51 2.55
C LYS A 30 5.87 2.52 3.70
N VAL A 31 6.49 1.39 3.94
CA VAL A 31 7.45 1.18 5.03
C VAL A 31 8.82 0.88 4.42
N TYR A 32 9.83 1.64 4.81
CA TYR A 32 11.21 1.32 4.52
C TYR A 32 11.72 0.34 5.58
N LEU A 33 11.92 -0.93 5.19
CA LEU A 33 12.06 -2.04 6.12
C LEU A 33 13.36 -1.99 6.94
N SER A 34 14.43 -1.40 6.42
CA SER A 34 15.72 -1.31 7.12
C SER A 34 15.73 -0.28 8.25
N THR A 35 14.98 0.81 8.11
CA THR A 35 14.96 1.92 9.08
C THR A 35 13.67 1.98 9.89
N GLY A 36 12.60 1.38 9.39
CA GLY A 36 11.26 1.54 9.92
C GLY A 36 10.60 2.88 9.57
N GLU A 37 11.19 3.68 8.67
CA GLU A 37 10.55 4.92 8.20
C GLU A 37 9.21 4.60 7.51
N VAL A 38 8.16 5.35 7.86
CA VAL A 38 6.80 5.11 7.37
C VAL A 38 6.24 6.35 6.70
N LYS A 39 5.79 6.19 5.45
CA LYS A 39 4.95 7.16 4.76
C LYS A 39 3.52 6.65 4.67
N LYS A 40 2.58 7.39 5.26
CA LYS A 40 1.16 7.03 5.32
C LYS A 40 0.37 7.67 4.19
N TYR A 41 -0.59 6.93 3.67
CA TYR A 41 -1.56 7.34 2.67
C TYR A 41 -2.95 7.04 3.22
N LEU A 42 -3.58 8.05 3.83
CA LEU A 42 -4.90 7.93 4.45
C LEU A 42 -5.99 8.29 3.44
N TYR A 43 -7.08 7.52 3.42
CA TYR A 43 -8.21 7.77 2.52
C TYR A 43 -9.01 9.02 2.91
N GLY A 44 -9.03 9.35 4.21
CA GLY A 44 -9.76 10.50 4.77
C GLY A 44 -11.27 10.24 4.90
N GLY A 45 -11.94 11.06 5.72
CA GLY A 45 -13.39 10.93 5.97
C GLY A 45 -13.81 9.55 6.51
N GLU A 46 -15.04 9.13 6.22
CA GLU A 46 -15.55 7.78 6.49
C GLU A 46 -15.26 6.81 5.31
N LYS A 47 -14.07 6.93 4.71
CA LYS A 47 -13.60 6.04 3.63
C LYS A 47 -12.74 4.92 4.18
N TYR A 48 -13.02 3.70 3.74
CA TYR A 48 -12.34 2.50 4.23
C TYR A 48 -12.07 1.52 3.11
N GLY A 49 -10.87 0.94 3.10
CA GLY A 49 -10.45 0.01 2.06
C GLY A 49 -10.07 -1.36 2.60
N GLY A 50 -9.09 -1.98 1.95
CA GLY A 50 -8.55 -3.28 2.33
C GLY A 50 -7.05 -3.38 2.08
N GLU A 51 -6.60 -4.55 1.63
CA GLU A 51 -5.20 -4.79 1.33
C GLU A 51 -4.73 -3.95 0.11
N PRO A 52 -3.61 -3.21 0.21
CA PRO A 52 -3.04 -2.52 -0.93
C PRO A 52 -2.36 -3.51 -1.89
N PHE A 53 -2.61 -3.34 -3.19
CA PHE A 53 -1.94 -4.09 -4.24
C PHE A 53 -0.92 -3.21 -4.99
N PHE A 54 0.37 -3.53 -4.85
CA PHE A 54 1.47 -2.95 -5.61
C PHE A 54 1.66 -3.66 -6.96
N LEU A 55 1.52 -2.89 -8.04
CA LEU A 55 1.87 -3.26 -9.40
C LEU A 55 3.23 -2.66 -9.75
N PRO A 56 4.29 -3.47 -9.89
CA PRO A 56 5.61 -2.97 -10.28
C PRO A 56 5.59 -2.32 -11.66
N GLY A 57 6.34 -1.23 -11.82
CA GLY A 57 6.62 -0.62 -13.12
C GLY A 57 7.62 -1.42 -13.96
N SER A 58 7.91 -0.93 -15.17
CA SER A 58 8.82 -1.60 -16.11
C SER A 58 10.23 -1.82 -15.54
N SER A 59 10.72 -0.90 -14.71
CA SER A 59 12.03 -0.97 -14.06
C SER A 59 12.00 -1.63 -12.68
N GLY A 60 10.85 -2.15 -12.23
CA GLY A 60 10.66 -2.71 -10.88
C GLY A 60 11.40 -4.04 -10.61
N ASN A 61 12.22 -4.50 -11.56
CA ASN A 61 13.19 -5.59 -11.36
C ASN A 61 14.54 -5.08 -10.84
N ASP A 62 14.84 -3.80 -11.06
CA ASP A 62 16.07 -3.18 -10.58
C ASP A 62 15.93 -2.91 -9.09
N GLU A 63 16.92 -3.35 -8.31
CA GLU A 63 16.90 -3.18 -6.85
C GLU A 63 16.81 -1.71 -6.45
N GLU A 64 17.43 -0.80 -7.21
CA GLU A 64 17.38 0.64 -6.97
C GLU A 64 15.97 1.23 -7.13
N ASN A 65 15.15 0.65 -8.00
CA ASN A 65 13.80 1.11 -8.36
C ASN A 65 12.70 0.16 -7.84
N GLU A 66 12.97 -0.60 -6.77
CA GLU A 66 12.05 -1.60 -6.22
C GLU A 66 10.61 -1.09 -5.96
N ASP A 67 10.46 0.18 -5.57
CA ASP A 67 9.18 0.83 -5.28
C ASP A 67 8.60 1.62 -6.46
N GLU A 68 9.23 1.57 -7.64
CA GLU A 68 8.68 2.13 -8.87
C GLU A 68 7.48 1.31 -9.31
N GLY A 69 6.31 1.94 -9.34
CA GLY A 69 5.06 1.28 -9.69
C GLY A 69 3.84 2.02 -9.18
N TYR A 70 2.73 1.31 -9.12
CA TYR A 70 1.43 1.82 -8.71
C TYR A 70 0.88 1.03 -7.52
N ILE A 71 0.14 1.71 -6.64
CA ILE A 71 -0.66 1.06 -5.61
C ILE A 71 -2.12 1.17 -6.02
N PHE A 72 -2.81 0.04 -6.01
CA PHE A 72 -4.24 -0.08 -6.20
C PHE A 72 -4.89 -0.40 -4.87
N CYS A 73 -5.98 0.29 -4.53
CA CYS A 73 -6.73 0.07 -3.31
C CYS A 73 -8.21 0.26 -3.60
N HIS A 74 -9.03 -0.77 -3.42
CA HIS A 74 -10.47 -0.54 -3.37
C HIS A 74 -10.82 0.21 -2.08
N VAL A 75 -11.54 1.32 -2.23
CA VAL A 75 -11.97 2.18 -1.13
C VAL A 75 -13.48 2.34 -1.19
N TYR A 76 -14.15 2.00 -0.09
CA TYR A 76 -15.57 2.23 0.10
C TYR A 76 -15.79 3.54 0.85
N ASP A 77 -16.55 4.44 0.25
CA ASP A 77 -17.02 5.68 0.87
C ASP A 77 -18.40 5.45 1.48
N LYS A 78 -18.49 5.58 2.81
CA LYS A 78 -19.76 5.38 3.53
C LYS A 78 -20.76 6.50 3.35
N GLU A 79 -20.33 7.72 3.06
CA GLU A 79 -21.22 8.87 2.89
C GLU A 79 -21.94 8.75 1.56
N THR A 80 -21.18 8.49 0.49
CA THR A 80 -21.72 8.37 -0.87
C THR A 80 -22.22 6.97 -1.20
N LYS A 81 -21.87 5.96 -0.41
CA LYS A 81 -22.16 4.52 -0.64
C LYS A 81 -21.50 3.97 -1.91
N MET A 82 -20.39 4.56 -2.36
CA MET A 82 -19.69 4.20 -3.58
C MET A 82 -18.37 3.45 -3.31
N LEU A 83 -17.93 2.67 -4.30
CA LEU A 83 -16.61 2.04 -4.34
C LEU A 83 -15.74 2.76 -5.38
N GLU A 84 -14.52 3.10 -4.97
CA GLU A 84 -13.47 3.72 -5.77
C GLU A 84 -12.26 2.76 -5.84
N LEU A 85 -11.46 2.84 -6.90
CA LEU A 85 -10.19 2.12 -7.08
C LEU A 85 -9.02 3.11 -7.14
#